data_AF-A0A5B8N134-F1
#
_entry.id   AF-A0A5B8N134-F1
#
_cell.length_a   1.000
_cell.length_b   1.000
_cell.length_c   1.000
_cell.angle_alpha   90.00
_cell.angle_beta   90.00
_cell.angle_gamma   90.00
#
_symmetry.space_group_name_H-M   'P 1'
#
loop_
_entity.id
_entity.type
_entity.pdbx_description
1 polymer ?
#
loop_
_entity_poly.entity_id
_entity_poly.type
_entity_poly.pdbx_seq_one_letter_code
_entity_poly.pdbx_strand_id
1 'polypeptide(L)' 'MSPDILIIRDGNGYRILHGHLRLASELSLHREVDVDVADEGRIRVVRTRQGYFAASGGHRLPILRL' A
#
# COMPACT_ATOMS: atom_id res chain seq x y z
N MET A 1 2.25 13.42 -15.29
CA MET A 1 2.97 13.04 -14.05
C MET A 1 2.42 11.68 -13.63
N SER A 2 3.18 10.61 -13.78
CA SER A 2 2.74 9.27 -13.35
C SER A 2 2.73 9.20 -11.82
N PRO A 3 1.76 8.51 -11.21
CA PRO A 3 1.77 8.29 -9.78
C PRO A 3 3.00 7.46 -9.39
N ASP A 4 3.73 7.96 -8.42
CA ASP A 4 4.99 7.39 -7.94
C ASP A 4 4.82 6.01 -7.28
N ILE A 5 3.60 5.70 -6.83
CA ILE A 5 3.18 4.42 -6.27
C ILE A 5 1.75 4.17 -6.76
N LEU A 6 1.50 3.00 -7.34
CA LEU A 6 0.16 2.61 -7.80
C LEU A 6 -0.24 1.31 -7.10
N ILE A 7 -1.30 1.38 -6.31
CA ILE A 7 -1.89 0.25 -5.60
C ILE A 7 -3.34 0.12 -6.06
N ILE A 8 -3.79 -1.12 -6.28
CA ILE A 8 -5.18 -1.44 -6.59
C ILE A 8 -5.74 -2.41 -5.56
N ARG A 9 -7.07 -2.41 -5.41
CA ARG A 9 -7.77 -3.43 -4.67
C ARG A 9 -7.85 -4.72 -5.49
N ASP A 10 -7.42 -5.85 -4.91
CA ASP A 10 -7.41 -7.16 -5.55
C ASP A 10 -8.01 -8.20 -4.60
N GLY A 11 -9.32 -8.49 -4.77
CA GLY A 11 -10.07 -9.40 -3.93
C GLY A 11 -9.97 -9.05 -2.43
N ASN A 12 -9.40 -9.94 -1.62
CA ASN A 12 -9.23 -9.76 -0.18
C ASN A 12 -7.93 -9.04 0.22
N GLY A 13 -7.28 -8.35 -0.71
CA GLY A 13 -6.04 -7.63 -0.44
C GLY A 13 -5.84 -6.45 -1.36
N TYR A 14 -4.62 -5.94 -1.32
CA TYR A 14 -4.13 -4.91 -2.22
C TYR A 14 -2.97 -5.44 -3.03
N ARG A 15 -2.85 -4.95 -4.26
CA ARG A 15 -1.76 -5.29 -5.17
C ARG A 15 -1.03 -4.03 -5.61
N ILE A 16 0.29 -4.07 -5.57
CA ILE A 16 1.13 -2.99 -6.08
C ILE A 16 1.31 -3.22 -7.58
N LEU A 17 0.88 -2.26 -8.39
CA LEU A 17 1.13 -2.26 -9.84
C LEU A 17 2.41 -1.50 -10.19
N HIS A 18 2.74 -0.45 -9.42
CA HIS A 18 3.91 0.39 -9.68
C HIS A 18 4.49 0.98 -8.38
N GLY A 19 5.79 1.32 -8.40
CA GLY A 19 6.42 2.03 -7.29
C GLY A 19 6.80 1.16 -6.09
N HIS A 20 6.91 -0.17 -6.25
CA HIS A 20 7.24 -1.09 -5.15
C HIS A 20 8.57 -0.74 -4.44
N LEU A 21 9.60 -0.30 -5.17
CA LEU A 21 10.87 0.13 -4.59
C LEU A 21 10.70 1.40 -3.76
N ARG A 22 9.96 2.38 -4.29
CA ARG A 22 9.70 3.64 -3.58
C ARG A 22 8.87 3.40 -2.34
N LEU A 23 7.81 2.59 -2.42
CA LEU A 23 7.03 2.16 -1.27
C LEU A 23 7.91 1.47 -0.22
N ALA A 24 8.83 0.60 -0.63
CA ALA A 24 9.74 -0.06 0.30
C ALA A 24 10.74 0.91 0.96
N SER A 25 11.25 1.89 0.21
CA SER A 25 12.13 2.94 0.73
C SER A 25 11.40 3.83 1.73
N GLU A 26 10.22 4.34 1.37
CA GLU A 26 9.35 5.13 2.25
C GLU A 26 9.03 4.33 3.51
N LEU A 27 8.63 3.06 3.38
CA LEU A 27 8.31 2.18 4.52
C LEU A 27 9.52 1.78 5.38
N SER A 28 10.73 2.00 4.89
CA SER A 28 11.97 1.80 5.65
C SER A 28 12.36 3.05 6.44
N LEU A 29 12.02 4.23 5.93
CA LEU A 29 12.22 5.52 6.60
C LEU A 29 11.10 5.83 7.60
N HIS A 30 9.87 5.66 7.13
CA HIS A 30 8.63 5.94 7.83
C HIS A 30 7.85 4.63 7.92
N ARG A 31 7.54 4.12 9.12
CA ARG A 31 6.86 2.80 9.27
C ARG A 31 5.47 2.73 8.60
N GLU A 32 4.98 3.87 8.11
CA GLU A 32 3.73 4.04 7.40
C GLU A 32 3.88 5.06 6.25
N VAL A 33 3.05 4.91 5.22
CA VAL A 33 2.94 5.83 4.07
C VAL A 33 1.51 5.84 3.57
N ASP A 34 0.98 7.02 3.29
CA ASP A 34 -0.37 7.16 2.71
C ASP A 34 -0.27 7.09 1.18
N VAL A 35 -1.12 6.29 0.56
CA VAL A 35 -1.15 6.05 -0.90
C VAL A 35 -2.58 6.21 -1.40
N ASP A 36 -2.75 6.91 -2.52
CA ASP A 36 -4.07 7.01 -3.16
C ASP A 36 -4.33 5.77 -4.03
N VAL A 37 -5.46 5.10 -3.76
CA VAL A 37 -5.93 3.91 -4.48
C VAL A 37 -7.15 4.29 -5.31
N ALA A 38 -7.13 3.89 -6.57
CA ALA A 38 -8.28 4.05 -7.45
C ALA A 38 -9.49 3.32 -6.85
N ASP A 39 -10.66 3.97 -6.87
CA ASP A 39 -11.95 3.47 -6.36
C ASP A 39 -12.09 3.30 -4.83
N GLU A 40 -11.02 3.46 -4.04
CA GLU A 40 -11.07 3.44 -2.57
C GLU A 40 -10.61 4.74 -1.90
N GLY A 41 -9.87 5.59 -2.62
CA GLY A 41 -9.29 6.81 -2.08
C GLY A 41 -7.99 6.56 -1.33
N ARG A 42 -7.68 7.42 -0.36
CA ARG A 42 -6.41 7.36 0.37
C ARG A 42 -6.40 6.22 1.37
N ILE A 43 -5.46 5.29 1.21
CA ILE A 43 -5.20 4.21 2.16
C ILE A 43 -3.87 4.46 2.88
N ARG A 44 -3.74 3.93 4.09
CA ARG A 44 -2.46 3.95 4.81
C ARG A 44 -1.78 2.59 4.71
N VAL A 45 -0.62 2.54 4.07
CA VAL A 45 0.23 1.36 4.08
C VAL A 45 1.13 1.39 5.30
N VAL A 46 1.17 0.29 6.05
CA VAL A 46 1.97 0.13 7.27
C VAL A 46 2.84 -1.10 7.14
N ARG A 47 4.13 -0.95 7.48
CA ARG A 47 5.06 -2.06 7.60
C ARG A 47 4.93 -2.70 8.98
N THR A 48 4.55 -3.97 9.02
CA THR A 48 4.49 -4.77 10.24
C THR A 48 5.55 -5.88 10.21
N ARG A 49 5.72 -6.59 11.33
CA ARG A 49 6.62 -7.77 11.39
C ARG A 49 6.18 -8.92 10.47
N GLN A 50 4.92 -8.94 10.05
CA GLN A 50 4.35 -9.98 9.20
C GLN A 50 4.32 -9.60 7.71
N GLY A 51 4.77 -8.38 7.35
CA GLY A 51 4.76 -7.89 5.98
C GLY A 51 4.15 -6.49 5.86
N TYR A 52 3.51 -6.23 4.72
CA TYR A 52 2.90 -4.94 4.43
C TYR A 52 1.38 -5.04 4.52
N PHE A 53 0.76 -4.09 5.21
CA PHE A 53 -0.69 -4.05 5.41
C PHE A 53 -1.20 -2.67 5.03
N ALA A 54 -2.32 -2.65 4.32
CA ALA A 54 -3.06 -1.43 4.02
C ALA A 54 -4.23 -1.30 5.00
N ALA A 55 -4.35 -0.13 5.62
CA ALA A 55 -5.48 0.26 6.43
C ALA A 55 -6.37 1.21 5.61
N SER A 56 -7.62 0.82 5.41
CA SER A 56 -8.66 1.61 4.74
C SER A 56 -9.97 1.51 5.52
N GLY A 57 -10.54 2.64 5.92
CA GLY A 57 -11.88 2.69 6.54
C GLY A 57 -12.11 1.75 7.73
N GLY A 58 -11.07 1.51 8.56
CA GLY A 58 -11.14 0.60 9.71
C GLY A 58 -10.79 -0.87 9.41
N HIS A 59 -10.62 -1.25 8.14
CA HIS A 59 -10.19 -2.57 7.73
C HIS A 59 -8.69 -2.60 7.48
N ARG A 60 -8.03 -3.69 7.91
CA ARG A 60 -6.62 -3.96 7.62
C ARG A 60 -6.52 -5.15 6.70
N LEU A 61 -5.98 -4.93 5.50
CA LEU A 61 -5.84 -5.97 4.49
C LEU A 61 -4.36 -6.11 4.10
N PRO A 62 -3.92 -7.34 3.78
CA PRO A 62 -2.54 -7.57 3.36
C PRO A 62 -2.30 -6.94 1.98
N ILE A 63 -1.08 -6.42 1.78
CA ILE A 63 -0.57 -6.14 0.44
C ILE A 63 0.05 -7.43 -0.09
N LEU A 64 -0.65 -8.06 -1.03
CA LEU A 64 -0.22 -9.29 -1.67
C LEU A 64 0.86 -8.92 -2.69
N ARG A 65 2.11 -9.21 -2.31
CA ARG A 65 3.25 -9.13 -3.22
C ARG A 65 3.12 -10.27 -4.24
N LEU A 66 3.29 -9.95 -5.52
CA LEU A 66 3.86 -10.91 -6.47
C LEU A 66 5.38 -10.86 -6.34
#